data_AF-A0A3F2UZL6-F1
#
_entry.id   AF-A0A3F2UZL6-F1
#
_cell.length_a   1.000
_cell.length_b   1.000
_cell.length_c   1.000
_cell.angle_alpha   90.00
_cell.angle_beta   90.00
_cell.angle_gamma   90.00
#
_symmetry.space_group_name_H-M   'P 1'
#
loop_
_entity.id
_entity.type
_entity.pdbx_description
1 polymer ?
#
loop_
_entity_poly.entity_id
_entity_poly.type
_entity_poly.pdbx_seq_one_letter_code
_entity_poly.pdbx_strand_id
1 'polypeptide(L)'
;MTLYFCLLFCAFLVQAEPEPSPQENVILANASSVSEGFVTLSFEEYSKQEQPVRIQISSDSQFQHLVREFTLTSQSQVHLSGFNDGDYFARIVSPIGQPVGKPAQFAVAHRDLTSATLLFGLGAALFAILVVCLFRFTQKNN
;
A
#
# COMPACT_ATOMS: atom_id res chain seq x y z
N MET A 1 34.53 -17.97 -25.86
CA MET A 1 33.88 -18.80 -24.81
C MET A 1 33.51 -17.89 -23.64
N THR A 2 32.64 -16.92 -23.88
CA THR A 2 32.31 -15.86 -22.90
C THR A 2 30.89 -15.32 -23.11
N LEU A 3 30.30 -15.49 -24.30
CA LEU A 3 28.89 -15.14 -24.57
C LEU A 3 27.88 -16.18 -24.06
N TYR A 4 28.28 -17.44 -23.87
CA TYR A 4 27.37 -18.50 -23.42
C TYR A 4 26.97 -18.35 -21.95
N PHE A 5 27.79 -17.67 -21.14
CA PHE A 5 27.54 -17.48 -19.71
C PHE A 5 26.47 -16.42 -19.44
N CYS A 6 26.32 -15.41 -20.32
CA CYS A 6 25.27 -14.39 -20.19
C CYS A 6 23.87 -14.93 -20.53
N LEU A 7 23.75 -15.86 -21.48
CA LEU A 7 22.45 -16.40 -21.87
C LEU A 7 21.88 -17.40 -20.86
N LEU A 8 22.74 -18.06 -20.07
CA LEU A 8 22.32 -18.99 -19.04
C LEU A 8 21.79 -18.30 -17.76
N PHE A 9 22.22 -17.06 -17.49
CA PHE A 9 21.74 -16.30 -16.33
C PHE A 9 20.36 -15.67 -16.56
N CYS A 10 20.00 -15.38 -17.82
CA CYS A 10 18.69 -14.81 -18.15
C CYS A 10 17.53 -15.82 -18.10
N ALA A 11 17.81 -17.13 -18.17
CA ALA A 11 16.78 -18.16 -18.15
C ALA A 11 16.28 -18.51 -16.73
N PHE A 12 16.97 -18.06 -15.67
CA PHE A 12 16.62 -18.37 -14.28
C PHE A 12 15.71 -17.32 -13.62
N LEU A 13 15.46 -16.18 -14.27
CA LEU A 13 14.54 -15.13 -13.79
C LEU A 13 13.12 -15.23 -14.36
N VAL A 14 12.81 -16.31 -15.10
CA VAL A 14 11.49 -16.58 -15.66
C VAL A 14 10.95 -17.88 -15.05
N GLN A 15 10.76 -17.89 -13.72
CA GLN A 15 9.83 -18.81 -13.07
C GLN A 15 9.53 -18.30 -11.65
N ALA A 16 8.62 -17.35 -11.59
CA ALA A 16 7.75 -17.17 -10.45
C ALA A 16 6.34 -17.10 -11.03
N GLU A 17 5.79 -18.25 -11.43
CA GLU A 17 4.35 -18.35 -11.60
C GLU A 17 3.74 -18.11 -10.22
N PRO A 18 2.87 -17.10 -10.06
CA PRO A 18 2.16 -16.92 -8.80
C PRO A 18 1.29 -18.16 -8.61
N GLU A 19 1.52 -18.89 -7.50
CA GLU A 19 0.58 -19.95 -7.11
C GLU A 19 -0.84 -19.35 -7.06
N PRO A 20 -1.85 -20.04 -7.63
CA PRO A 20 -3.23 -19.65 -7.41
C PRO A 20 -3.53 -19.88 -5.93
N SER A 21 -3.51 -18.78 -5.17
CA SER A 21 -3.95 -18.76 -3.78
C SER A 21 -5.36 -19.33 -3.69
N PRO A 22 -5.68 -20.12 -2.64
CA PRO A 22 -6.99 -20.75 -2.50
C PRO A 22 -8.11 -19.72 -2.61
N GLN A 23 -9.13 -20.07 -3.40
CA GLN A 23 -10.32 -19.26 -3.66
C GLN A 23 -10.87 -18.62 -2.39
N GLU A 24 -10.68 -17.31 -2.28
CA GLU A 24 -11.18 -16.49 -1.20
C GLU A 24 -12.68 -16.26 -1.42
N ASN A 25 -13.49 -16.98 -0.66
CA ASN A 25 -14.93 -16.75 -0.59
C ASN A 25 -15.17 -15.28 -0.25
N VAL A 26 -15.87 -14.60 -1.15
CA VAL A 26 -16.24 -13.18 -1.18
C VAL A 26 -16.49 -12.59 0.22
N ILE A 27 -15.81 -11.48 0.53
CA ILE A 27 -16.31 -10.20 1.08
C ILE A 27 -15.09 -9.34 1.51
N LEU A 28 -15.00 -8.12 0.96
CA LEU A 28 -13.81 -7.24 0.86
C LEU A 28 -12.80 -7.72 -0.19
N ALA A 29 -13.20 -7.61 -1.46
CA ALA A 29 -12.55 -8.25 -2.61
C ALA A 29 -11.10 -7.84 -2.90
N ASN A 30 -10.56 -6.83 -2.21
CA ASN A 30 -9.16 -6.46 -2.33
C ASN A 30 -8.85 -5.39 -1.27
N ALA A 31 -8.16 -5.74 -0.19
CA ALA A 31 -7.46 -4.74 0.63
C ALA A 31 -6.04 -4.57 0.06
N SER A 32 -5.96 -4.10 -1.18
CA SER A 32 -4.67 -3.84 -1.81
C SER A 32 -4.09 -2.59 -1.15
N SER A 33 -2.96 -2.74 -0.47
CA SER A 33 -2.17 -1.58 -0.04
C SER A 33 -1.65 -0.89 -1.30
N VAL A 34 -2.29 0.22 -1.65
CA VAL A 34 -1.76 1.09 -2.71
C VAL A 34 -0.69 1.92 -2.04
N SER A 35 0.53 1.83 -2.60
CA SER A 35 1.69 2.63 -2.24
C SER A 35 1.25 4.02 -1.75
N GLU A 36 1.73 4.43 -0.56
CA GLU A 36 1.44 5.71 0.13
C GLU A 36 0.30 5.70 1.19
N GLY A 37 0.02 4.56 1.82
CA GLY A 37 -0.89 4.54 2.99
C GLY A 37 -2.37 4.64 2.63
N PHE A 38 -2.70 4.32 1.37
CA PHE A 38 -4.08 4.24 0.91
C PHE A 38 -4.51 2.78 0.83
N VAL A 39 -5.63 2.48 1.49
CA VAL A 39 -6.26 1.16 1.42
C VAL A 39 -7.58 1.31 0.71
N THR A 40 -7.74 0.58 -0.39
CA THR A 40 -9.02 0.49 -1.07
C THR A 40 -9.78 -0.68 -0.45
N LEU A 41 -11.05 -0.47 -0.11
CA LEU A 41 -11.96 -1.57 0.22
C LEU A 41 -13.04 -1.64 -0.85
N SER A 42 -13.24 -2.81 -1.45
CA SER A 42 -14.25 -3.07 -2.47
C SER A 42 -15.30 -4.07 -1.99
N PHE A 43 -16.57 -3.74 -2.15
CA PHE A 43 -17.74 -4.45 -1.62
C PHE A 43 -18.87 -4.50 -2.66
N GLU A 44 -18.53 -4.95 -3.87
CA GLU A 44 -19.41 -4.99 -5.05
C GLU A 44 -20.78 -5.64 -4.78
N GLU A 45 -20.84 -6.67 -3.94
CA GLU A 45 -22.07 -7.40 -3.65
C GLU A 45 -23.07 -6.59 -2.79
N TYR A 46 -22.57 -5.66 -1.95
CA TYR A 46 -23.41 -4.80 -1.11
C TYR A 46 -23.83 -3.50 -1.80
N SER A 47 -23.17 -3.11 -2.89
CA SER A 47 -23.56 -1.93 -3.67
C SER A 47 -24.94 -2.06 -4.34
N LYS A 48 -25.43 -3.29 -4.50
CA LYS A 48 -26.75 -3.62 -5.06
C LYS A 48 -27.87 -3.64 -4.02
N GLN A 49 -27.54 -3.58 -2.73
CA GLN A 49 -28.53 -3.48 -1.66
C GLN A 49 -28.84 -2.00 -1.40
N GLU A 50 -30.13 -1.65 -1.38
CA GLU A 50 -30.60 -0.30 -1.05
C GLU A 50 -30.42 0.07 0.44
N GLN A 51 -30.04 -0.91 1.27
CA GLN A 51 -29.89 -0.70 2.71
C GLN A 51 -28.49 -0.16 3.04
N PRO A 52 -28.39 0.84 3.95
CA PRO A 52 -27.11 1.38 4.34
C PRO A 52 -26.29 0.33 5.10
N VAL A 53 -25.04 0.13 4.73
CA VAL A 53 -24.11 -0.76 5.45
C VAL A 53 -23.09 0.06 6.22
N ARG A 54 -22.64 -0.46 7.36
CA ARG A 54 -21.60 0.18 8.17
C ARG A 54 -20.30 -0.57 8.02
N ILE A 55 -19.22 0.12 7.72
CA ILE A 55 -17.87 -0.45 7.73
C ILE A 55 -17.22 -0.06 9.05
N GLN A 56 -16.73 -1.06 9.77
CA GLN A 56 -15.99 -0.89 11.01
C GLN A 56 -14.54 -1.33 10.81
N ILE A 57 -13.61 -0.49 11.23
CA ILE A 57 -12.18 -0.75 11.17
C ILE A 57 -11.64 -0.73 12.59
N SER A 58 -10.89 -1.76 12.94
CA SER A 58 -10.31 -1.96 14.26
C SER A 58 -8.82 -2.24 14.19
N SER A 59 -8.10 -1.90 15.25
CA SER A 59 -6.71 -2.35 15.47
C SER A 59 -6.65 -3.72 16.14
N ASP A 60 -7.79 -4.29 16.53
CA ASP A 60 -7.89 -5.61 17.14
C ASP A 60 -8.90 -6.50 16.41
N SER A 61 -8.63 -7.81 16.38
CA SER A 61 -9.46 -8.80 15.68
C SER A 61 -10.84 -9.03 16.32
N GLN A 62 -11.04 -8.59 17.58
CA GLN A 62 -12.30 -8.70 18.30
C GLN A 62 -13.19 -7.46 18.12
N PHE A 63 -12.70 -6.42 17.44
CA PHE A 63 -13.37 -5.14 17.24
C PHE A 63 -13.76 -4.44 18.55
N GLN A 64 -12.92 -4.55 19.59
CA GLN A 64 -13.10 -3.84 20.86
C GLN A 64 -12.64 -2.38 20.79
N HIS A 65 -11.66 -2.08 19.93
CA HIS A 65 -11.06 -0.77 19.73
C HIS A 65 -11.25 -0.31 18.29
N LEU A 66 -12.43 0.22 18.01
CA LEU A 66 -12.75 0.80 16.71
C LEU A 66 -11.88 2.03 16.44
N VAL A 67 -11.08 1.95 15.38
CA VAL A 67 -10.27 3.05 14.86
C VAL A 67 -11.14 3.98 14.04
N ARG A 68 -12.07 3.41 13.25
CA ARG A 68 -12.98 4.19 12.42
C ARG A 68 -14.25 3.42 12.07
N GLU A 69 -15.35 4.15 11.91
CA GLU A 69 -16.62 3.63 11.43
C GLU A 69 -17.18 4.55 10.33
N PHE A 70 -17.72 3.97 9.27
CA PHE A 70 -18.36 4.69 8.18
C PHE A 70 -19.69 4.06 7.82
N THR A 71 -20.65 4.86 7.40
CA THR A 71 -21.90 4.36 6.81
C THR A 71 -21.85 4.60 5.31
N LEU A 72 -22.11 3.56 4.54
CA LEU A 72 -22.15 3.59 3.09
C LEU A 72 -23.56 3.33 2.60
N THR A 73 -23.97 4.09 1.61
CA THR A 73 -25.26 3.95 0.94
C THR A 73 -24.98 3.88 -0.56
N SER A 74 -25.28 2.74 -1.18
CA SER A 74 -25.13 2.53 -2.63
C SER A 74 -23.72 2.72 -3.20
N GLN A 75 -22.68 2.64 -2.37
CA GLN A 75 -21.28 2.69 -2.79
C GLN A 75 -20.70 1.26 -2.85
N SER A 76 -19.84 1.00 -3.82
CA SER A 76 -19.14 -0.28 -3.99
C SER A 76 -17.69 -0.24 -3.51
N GLN A 77 -17.15 0.95 -3.26
CA GLN A 77 -15.73 1.13 -2.94
C GLN A 77 -15.52 2.35 -2.04
N VAL A 78 -14.58 2.23 -1.09
CA VAL A 78 -14.10 3.33 -0.25
C VAL A 78 -12.58 3.34 -0.23
N HIS A 79 -12.02 4.54 -0.32
CA HIS A 79 -10.60 4.78 -0.11
C HIS A 79 -10.36 5.25 1.32
N LEU A 80 -9.51 4.51 2.02
CA LEU A 80 -9.10 4.75 3.38
C LEU A 80 -7.70 5.37 3.39
N SER A 81 -7.53 6.46 4.13
CA SER A 81 -6.25 7.14 4.30
C SER A 81 -6.07 7.66 5.72
N GLY A 82 -4.83 8.00 6.07
CA GLY A 82 -4.46 8.53 7.37
C GLY A 82 -4.42 7.48 8.49
N PHE A 83 -4.18 6.22 8.15
CA PHE A 83 -3.89 5.16 9.11
C PHE A 83 -2.39 5.17 9.39
N ASN A 84 -1.99 4.93 10.64
CA ASN A 84 -0.57 4.72 10.96
C ASN A 84 -0.11 3.33 10.50
N ASP A 85 1.20 3.12 10.45
CA ASP A 85 1.76 1.78 10.20
C ASP A 85 1.23 0.74 11.19
N GLY A 86 0.79 -0.41 10.67
CA GLY A 86 0.28 -1.50 11.49
C GLY A 86 -0.77 -2.38 10.80
N ASP A 87 -1.19 -3.41 11.52
CA ASP A 87 -2.23 -4.34 11.10
C ASP A 87 -3.61 -3.85 11.55
N TYR A 88 -4.56 -3.87 10.63
CA TYR A 88 -5.94 -3.47 10.89
C TYR A 88 -6.92 -4.54 10.38
N PHE A 89 -8.08 -4.55 11.01
CA PHE A 89 -9.18 -5.45 10.69
C PHE A 89 -10.39 -4.63 10.25
N ALA A 90 -10.92 -4.91 9.06
CA ALA A 90 -12.15 -4.32 8.56
C ALA A 90 -13.28 -5.35 8.56
N ARG A 91 -14.49 -4.94 8.95
CA ARG A 91 -15.71 -5.73 8.79
C ARG A 91 -16.86 -4.88 8.32
N ILE A 92 -17.81 -5.50 7.64
CA ILE A 92 -19.09 -4.90 7.27
C ILE A 92 -20.12 -5.30 8.31
N VAL A 93 -20.97 -4.37 8.71
CA VAL A 93 -22.03 -4.52 9.70
C VAL A 93 -23.32 -3.98 9.10
N SER A 94 -24.39 -4.77 9.23
CA SER A 94 -25.74 -4.37 8.83
C SER A 94 -26.26 -3.18 9.66
N PRO A 95 -27.34 -2.50 9.22
CA PRO A 95 -27.99 -1.45 10.03
C PRO A 95 -28.31 -1.92 11.46
N ILE A 96 -28.72 -3.18 11.60
CA ILE A 96 -29.11 -3.81 12.87
C ILE A 96 -27.93 -4.24 13.74
N GLY A 97 -26.68 -3.94 13.34
CA GLY A 97 -25.49 -4.19 14.15
C GLY A 97 -24.93 -5.61 14.03
N GLN A 98 -25.47 -6.43 13.13
CA GLN A 98 -24.95 -7.79 12.88
C GLN A 98 -23.82 -7.76 11.86
N PRO A 99 -22.67 -8.42 12.12
CA PRO A 99 -21.59 -8.51 11.16
C PRO A 99 -22.05 -9.29 9.94
N VAL A 100 -21.75 -8.76 8.76
CA VAL A 100 -22.11 -9.35 7.47
C VAL A 100 -20.82 -9.75 6.78
N GLY A 101 -20.57 -11.06 6.72
CA GLY A 101 -19.35 -11.62 6.15
C GLY A 101 -18.20 -11.82 7.14
N LYS A 102 -17.05 -12.22 6.61
CA LYS A 102 -15.81 -12.38 7.38
C LYS A 102 -15.08 -11.04 7.49
N PRO A 103 -14.38 -10.77 8.60
CA PRO A 103 -13.50 -9.62 8.69
C PRO A 103 -12.30 -9.82 7.77
N ALA A 104 -11.91 -8.78 7.03
CA ALA A 104 -10.66 -8.75 6.28
C ALA A 104 -9.55 -8.11 7.12
N GLN A 105 -8.33 -8.60 6.93
CA GLN A 105 -7.14 -8.02 7.55
C GLN A 105 -6.31 -7.30 6.48
N PHE A 106 -5.78 -6.13 6.83
CA PHE A 106 -4.87 -5.39 5.96
C PHE A 106 -3.75 -4.74 6.76
N ALA A 107 -2.56 -4.72 6.19
CA ALA A 107 -1.39 -4.06 6.77
C ALA A 107 -1.15 -2.73 6.07
N VAL A 108 -0.97 -1.68 6.85
CA VAL A 108 -0.55 -0.36 6.36
C VAL A 108 0.95 -0.24 6.60
N ALA A 109 1.70 0.00 5.53
CA ALA A 109 3.13 0.24 5.58
C ALA A 109 3.46 1.50 4.75
N HIS A 110 3.92 2.55 5.42
CA HIS A 110 4.49 3.72 4.80
C HIS A 110 5.88 3.34 4.29
N ARG A 111 6.10 3.62 3.01
CA ARG A 111 7.40 3.39 2.39
C ARG A 111 8.44 4.30 3.04
N ASP A 112 9.58 3.71 3.40
CA ASP A 112 10.64 4.39 4.12
C ASP A 112 11.24 5.55 3.30
N LEU A 113 11.23 6.75 3.89
CA LEU A 113 11.79 7.98 3.34
C LEU A 113 13.33 7.99 3.34
N THR A 114 13.95 7.00 3.99
CA THR A 114 15.41 6.87 4.11
C THR A 114 16.07 6.74 2.74
N SER A 115 15.50 5.95 1.82
CA SER A 115 16.07 5.80 0.48
C SER A 115 16.03 7.11 -0.32
N ALA A 116 14.95 7.89 -0.17
CA ALA A 116 14.84 9.20 -0.81
C ALA A 116 15.87 10.19 -0.22
N THR A 117 16.06 10.16 1.09
CA THR A 117 17.05 11.00 1.79
C THR A 117 18.47 10.71 1.34
N LEU A 118 18.83 9.44 1.12
CA LEU A 118 20.14 9.05 0.63
C LEU A 118 20.42 9.56 -0.79
N LEU A 119 19.47 9.38 -1.71
CA LEU A 119 19.59 9.86 -3.08
C LEU A 119 19.66 11.39 -3.13
N PHE A 120 18.83 12.08 -2.34
CA PHE A 120 18.86 13.53 -2.20
C PHE A 120 20.21 14.01 -1.63
N GLY A 121 20.70 13.38 -0.57
CA GLY A 121 22.00 13.70 0.04
C GLY A 121 23.16 13.51 -0.92
N LEU A 122 23.14 12.43 -1.72
CA LEU A 122 24.14 12.19 -2.76
C LEU A 122 24.11 13.29 -3.83
N GLY A 123 22.92 13.66 -4.30
CA GLY A 123 22.74 14.76 -5.26
C GLY A 123 23.22 16.10 -4.70
N ALA A 124 22.91 16.40 -3.44
CA ALA A 124 23.35 17.61 -2.75
C ALA A 124 24.88 17.66 -2.61
N ALA A 125 25.53 16.53 -2.30
CA ALA A 125 26.98 16.44 -2.23
C ALA A 125 27.64 16.70 -3.59
N LEU A 126 27.15 16.07 -4.66
CA LEU A 126 27.64 16.30 -6.03
C LEU A 126 27.47 17.77 -6.45
N PHE A 127 26.33 18.36 -6.12
CA PHE A 127 26.07 19.77 -6.40
C PHE A 127 27.04 20.68 -5.64
N ALA A 128 27.27 20.45 -4.35
CA ALA A 128 28.22 21.22 -3.56
C ALA A 128 29.65 21.13 -4.12
N ILE A 129 30.08 19.93 -4.54
CA ILE A 129 31.38 19.73 -5.20
C ILE A 129 31.48 20.59 -6.46
N LEU A 130 30.45 20.58 -7.32
CA LEU A 130 30.43 21.40 -8.53
C LEU A 130 30.54 22.90 -8.22
N VAL A 131 29.79 23.40 -7.23
CA VAL A 131 29.84 24.80 -6.81
C VAL A 131 31.23 25.18 -6.30
N VAL A 132 31.85 24.35 -5.47
CA VAL A 132 33.22 24.58 -4.98
C VAL A 132 34.22 24.59 -6.13
N CYS A 133 34.15 23.63 -7.05
CA CYS A 133 35.00 23.60 -8.24
C CYS A 133 34.85 24.86 -9.09
N LEU A 134 33.62 25.32 -9.31
CA LEU A 134 33.34 26.53 -10.07
C LEU A 134 33.92 27.77 -9.39
N PHE A 135 33.68 27.93 -8.08
CA PHE A 135 34.24 29.05 -7.32
C PHE A 135 35.76 29.07 -7.34
N ARG A 136 36.42 27.92 -7.15
CA ARG A 136 37.89 27.84 -7.20
C ARG A 136 38.45 28.10 -8.60
N PHE A 137 37.74 27.68 -9.64
CA PHE A 137 38.13 27.94 -11.02
C PHE A 137 37.99 29.41 -11.38
N THR A 138 36.86 30.04 -11.03
CA THR A 138 36.64 31.49 -11.23
C THR A 138 37.65 32.34 -10.46
N GLN A 139 37.99 31.99 -9.22
CA GLN A 139 39.02 32.71 -8.46
C GLN A 139 40.43 32.57 -9.05
N LYS A 140 40.72 31.49 -9.78
CA LYS A 140 42.03 31.29 -10.43
C LYS A 140 42.14 32.02 -11.77
N ASN A 141 41.02 32.37 -12.39
CA ASN A 141 40.97 33.01 -13.72
C ASN A 141 40.79 34.54 -13.67
N ASN A 142 40.76 35.13 -12.47
CA ASN A 142 40.90 36.57 -12.21
C ASN A 142 42.26 36.83 -11.55
#